data_AF-A0A0K2RDP9-F1
#
_entry.id   AF-A0A0K2RDP9-F1
#
_cell.length_a   1.000
_cell.length_b   1.000
_cell.length_c   1.000
_cell.angle_alpha   90.00
_cell.angle_beta   90.00
_cell.angle_gamma   90.00
#
_symmetry.space_group_name_H-M   'P 1'
#
loop_
_entity.id
_entity.type
_entity.pdbx_description
1 polymer ?
#
loop_
_entity_poly.entity_id
_entity_poly.type
_entity_poly.pdbx_seq_one_letter_code
_entity_poly.pdbx_strand_id
1 'polypeptide(L)'
;MVVTLEPCNHVGRTGPCTQAIIDAGVSRVVYAVDDPHDPAAGGAARLRAAGVDVRSGLAAAEALKLNREWFNAVEARRPFVTLHIAQTLDSRIAAADGTSQWISSPESLADNHGLRRLIDAILVGTETVLVDNPRLTAREENGDESPSQPLRPSWVYGRFRRTPPCGGLTGSSSICRPATLPKLWSCSSPKASGTSWWKAAPAS
;
A
#
# COMPACT_ATOMS: atom_id res chain seq x y z
N MET A 1 7.11 -13.67 -25.49
CA MET A 1 7.22 -13.00 -24.17
C MET A 1 6.40 -13.77 -23.15
N VAL A 2 6.90 -13.91 -21.92
CA VAL A 2 6.18 -14.54 -20.80
C VAL A 2 6.07 -13.51 -19.68
N VAL A 3 4.89 -13.38 -19.08
CA VAL A 3 4.61 -12.44 -17.98
C VAL A 3 3.69 -13.09 -16.94
N THR A 4 3.80 -12.71 -15.68
CA THR A 4 3.08 -13.36 -14.57
C THR A 4 1.66 -12.83 -14.35
N LEU A 5 1.31 -11.68 -14.92
CA LEU A 5 -0.02 -11.06 -14.85
C LEU A 5 -0.40 -10.54 -16.25
N GLU A 6 -1.70 -10.39 -16.52
CA GLU A 6 -2.18 -9.79 -17.76
C GLU A 6 -1.54 -8.41 -18.01
N PRO A 7 -1.00 -8.13 -19.22
CA PRO A 7 -0.44 -6.82 -19.54
C PRO A 7 -1.48 -5.70 -19.42
N CYS A 8 -1.15 -4.62 -18.72
CA CYS A 8 -2.10 -3.55 -18.47
C CYS A 8 -2.51 -2.79 -19.76
N ASN A 9 -3.80 -2.40 -19.82
CA ASN A 9 -4.40 -1.69 -20.95
C ASN A 9 -4.85 -0.25 -20.63
N HIS A 10 -4.23 0.39 -19.65
CA HIS A 10 -4.56 1.76 -19.23
C HIS A 10 -3.35 2.67 -19.26
N VAL A 11 -3.62 3.97 -19.29
CA VAL A 11 -2.59 5.00 -19.15
C VAL A 11 -2.54 5.41 -17.68
N GLY A 12 -1.47 5.01 -16.99
CA GLY A 12 -1.19 5.39 -15.61
C GLY A 12 -0.08 6.44 -15.55
N ARG A 13 0.92 6.20 -14.69
CA ARG A 13 2.18 6.98 -14.69
C ARG A 13 3.02 6.75 -15.95
N THR A 14 2.91 5.55 -16.52
CA THR A 14 3.52 5.14 -17.78
C THR A 14 2.44 4.76 -18.78
N GLY A 15 2.80 4.69 -20.06
CA GLY A 15 1.90 4.17 -21.09
C GLY A 15 1.52 2.69 -20.87
N PRO A 16 0.47 2.20 -21.55
CA PRO A 16 -0.03 0.85 -21.39
C PRO A 16 0.98 -0.17 -21.90
N CYS A 17 1.19 -1.25 -21.13
CA CYS A 17 2.08 -2.34 -21.53
C CYS A 17 1.64 -2.97 -22.86
N THR A 18 0.34 -3.05 -23.13
CA THR A 18 -0.18 -3.56 -24.41
C THR A 18 0.38 -2.80 -25.61
N GLN A 19 0.45 -1.47 -25.54
CA GLN A 19 0.98 -0.66 -26.64
C GLN A 19 2.49 -0.89 -26.80
N ALA A 20 3.24 -0.91 -25.70
CA ALA A 20 4.67 -1.19 -25.75
C ALA A 20 4.98 -2.57 -26.35
N ILE A 21 4.16 -3.58 -26.06
CA ILE A 21 4.29 -4.94 -26.62
C ILE A 21 4.02 -4.94 -28.13
N ILE A 22 2.99 -4.22 -28.57
CA ILE A 22 2.63 -4.07 -30.00
C ILE A 22 3.75 -3.34 -30.75
N ASP A 23 4.21 -2.21 -30.22
CA ASP A 23 5.26 -1.39 -30.84
C ASP A 23 6.60 -2.15 -30.92
N ALA A 24 6.87 -3.02 -29.94
CA ALA A 24 8.03 -3.91 -29.95
C ALA A 24 7.92 -5.08 -30.96
N GLY A 25 6.77 -5.25 -31.63
CA GLY A 25 6.56 -6.31 -32.62
C GLY A 25 6.52 -7.72 -32.01
N VAL A 26 6.12 -7.87 -30.75
CA VAL A 26 6.05 -9.18 -30.09
C VAL A 26 4.91 -10.00 -30.68
N SER A 27 5.25 -11.13 -31.31
CA SER A 27 4.27 -12.00 -31.98
C SER A 27 3.49 -12.93 -31.05
N ARG A 28 4.04 -13.27 -29.87
CA ARG A 28 3.42 -14.19 -28.92
C ARG A 28 3.61 -13.74 -27.46
N VAL A 29 2.53 -13.72 -26.71
CA VAL A 29 2.49 -13.42 -25.27
C VAL A 29 1.82 -14.55 -24.51
N VAL A 30 2.50 -15.07 -23.49
CA VAL A 30 1.92 -16.02 -22.53
C VAL A 30 1.86 -15.35 -21.18
N TYR A 31 0.69 -15.33 -20.54
CA TYR A 31 0.53 -14.80 -19.19
C TYR A 31 -0.12 -15.80 -18.23
N ALA A 32 0.12 -15.64 -16.93
CA ALA A 32 -0.34 -16.63 -15.95
C ALA A 32 -1.79 -16.39 -15.49
N VAL A 33 -2.11 -15.17 -15.04
CA VAL A 33 -3.40 -14.82 -14.41
C VAL A 33 -3.97 -13.54 -15.05
N ASP A 34 -5.29 -13.49 -15.25
CA ASP A 34 -6.00 -12.28 -15.68
C ASP A 34 -5.94 -11.18 -14.61
N ASP A 35 -5.95 -9.91 -15.01
CA ASP A 35 -5.92 -8.81 -14.05
C ASP A 35 -7.33 -8.55 -13.49
N PRO A 36 -7.59 -8.75 -12.18
CA PRO A 36 -8.88 -8.45 -11.57
C PRO A 36 -9.14 -6.95 -11.40
N HIS A 37 -8.13 -6.11 -11.62
CA HIS A 37 -8.23 -4.67 -11.46
C HIS A 37 -8.90 -4.04 -12.68
N ASP A 38 -10.18 -3.70 -12.51
CA ASP A 38 -11.08 -3.15 -13.53
C ASP A 38 -10.47 -2.07 -14.45
N PRO A 39 -9.73 -1.04 -13.96
CA PRO A 39 -9.17 -0.04 -14.87
C PRO A 39 -7.99 -0.56 -15.69
N ALA A 40 -7.32 -1.65 -15.30
CA ALA A 40 -6.12 -2.17 -15.95
C ALA A 40 -6.35 -3.41 -16.84
N ALA A 41 -7.48 -4.09 -16.66
CA ALA A 41 -7.87 -5.30 -17.36
C ALA A 41 -8.09 -5.12 -18.88
N GLY A 42 -8.26 -6.24 -19.59
CA GLY A 42 -8.61 -6.26 -21.01
C GLY A 42 -7.43 -6.12 -21.97
N GLY A 43 -6.21 -6.25 -21.47
CA GLY A 43 -5.01 -6.22 -22.29
C GLY A 43 -4.86 -7.44 -23.19
N ALA A 44 -5.30 -8.61 -22.75
CA ALA A 44 -5.30 -9.81 -23.57
C ALA A 44 -6.21 -9.64 -24.81
N ALA A 45 -7.36 -9.01 -24.65
CA ALA A 45 -8.27 -8.71 -25.76
C ALA A 45 -7.63 -7.73 -26.77
N ARG A 46 -7.00 -6.66 -26.28
CA ARG A 46 -6.30 -5.69 -27.14
C ARG A 46 -5.15 -6.30 -27.93
N LEU A 47 -4.34 -7.14 -27.27
CA LEU A 47 -3.21 -7.80 -27.92
C LEU A 47 -3.69 -8.77 -29.02
N ARG A 48 -4.76 -9.53 -28.77
CA ARG A 48 -5.38 -10.38 -29.80
C ARG A 48 -5.92 -9.57 -30.97
N ALA A 49 -6.56 -8.43 -30.71
CA ALA A 49 -7.05 -7.54 -31.77
C ALA A 49 -5.92 -6.95 -32.62
N ALA A 50 -4.71 -6.78 -32.06
CA ALA A 50 -3.51 -6.37 -32.76
C ALA A 50 -2.77 -7.52 -33.48
N GLY A 51 -3.31 -8.74 -33.49
CA GLY A 51 -2.73 -9.90 -34.17
C GLY A 51 -1.68 -10.67 -33.37
N VAL A 52 -1.53 -10.40 -32.07
CA VAL A 52 -0.62 -11.14 -31.19
C VAL A 52 -1.26 -12.47 -30.77
N ASP A 53 -0.49 -13.56 -30.80
CA ASP A 53 -0.91 -14.86 -30.24
C ASP A 53 -0.82 -14.82 -28.71
N VAL A 54 -1.98 -14.79 -28.04
CA VAL A 54 -2.08 -14.62 -26.58
C VAL A 54 -2.66 -15.87 -25.91
N ARG A 55 -1.89 -16.46 -24.99
CA ARG A 55 -2.28 -17.62 -24.16
C ARG A 55 -2.26 -17.27 -22.68
N SER A 56 -3.23 -17.75 -21.91
CA SER A 56 -3.31 -17.57 -20.46
C SER A 56 -3.19 -18.89 -19.70
N GLY A 57 -2.93 -18.83 -18.39
CA GLY A 57 -3.02 -19.96 -17.47
C GLY A 57 -1.73 -20.72 -17.17
N LEU A 58 -0.60 -20.36 -17.81
CA LEU A 58 0.68 -21.00 -17.54
C LEU A 58 1.16 -20.66 -16.11
N ALA A 59 1.33 -21.69 -15.26
CA ALA A 59 1.75 -21.51 -13.85
C ALA A 59 0.84 -20.56 -13.05
N ALA A 60 -0.48 -20.57 -13.34
CA ALA A 60 -1.45 -19.70 -12.70
C ALA A 60 -1.47 -19.87 -11.16
N ALA A 61 -1.33 -21.11 -10.66
CA ALA A 61 -1.32 -21.37 -9.22
C ALA A 61 -0.12 -20.73 -8.52
N GLU A 62 1.06 -20.78 -9.14
CA GLU A 62 2.28 -20.15 -8.63
C GLU A 62 2.20 -18.63 -8.72
N ALA A 63 1.66 -18.08 -9.81
CA ALA A 63 1.48 -16.65 -9.98
C ALA A 63 0.45 -16.07 -8.99
N LEU A 64 -0.62 -16.80 -8.69
CA LEU A 64 -1.57 -16.43 -7.63
C LEU A 64 -0.90 -16.44 -6.24
N LYS A 65 -0.05 -17.43 -5.96
CA LYS A 65 0.70 -17.49 -4.68
C LYS A 65 1.66 -16.30 -4.54
N LEU A 66 2.34 -15.91 -5.62
CA LEU A 66 3.29 -14.80 -5.62
C LEU A 66 2.65 -13.47 -5.17
N ASN A 67 1.43 -13.18 -5.62
CA ASN A 67 0.72 -11.94 -5.33
C ASN A 67 -0.54 -12.13 -4.48
N ARG A 68 -0.62 -13.21 -3.70
CA ARG A 68 -1.82 -13.61 -2.97
C ARG A 68 -2.44 -12.47 -2.17
N GLU A 69 -1.62 -11.74 -1.44
CA GLU A 69 -2.09 -10.66 -0.57
C GLU A 69 -2.63 -9.46 -1.36
N TRP A 70 -2.05 -9.18 -2.53
CA TRP A 70 -2.57 -8.18 -3.45
C TRP A 70 -3.91 -8.62 -4.05
N PHE A 71 -4.04 -9.87 -4.50
CA PHE A 71 -5.31 -10.41 -5.00
C PHE A 71 -6.41 -10.32 -3.94
N ASN A 72 -6.13 -10.74 -2.70
CA ASN A 72 -7.06 -10.65 -1.58
C ASN A 72 -7.47 -9.19 -1.29
N ALA A 73 -6.52 -8.25 -1.36
CA ALA A 73 -6.76 -6.83 -1.13
C ALA A 73 -7.64 -6.21 -2.22
N VAL A 74 -7.36 -6.50 -3.49
CA VAL A 74 -8.14 -6.03 -4.65
C VAL A 74 -9.56 -6.59 -4.60
N GLU A 75 -9.71 -7.89 -4.40
CA GLU A 75 -11.01 -8.55 -4.30
C GLU A 75 -11.86 -8.00 -3.16
N ALA A 76 -11.26 -7.87 -1.97
CA ALA A 76 -11.94 -7.35 -0.79
C ALA A 76 -12.06 -5.80 -0.78
N ARG A 77 -11.55 -5.11 -1.81
CA ARG A 77 -11.52 -3.64 -1.93
C ARG A 77 -10.99 -2.95 -0.66
N ARG A 78 -9.97 -3.54 -0.03
CA ARG A 78 -9.36 -3.03 1.21
C ARG A 78 -7.83 -3.10 1.12
N PRO A 79 -7.09 -2.19 1.78
CA PRO A 79 -5.64 -2.26 1.78
C PRO A 79 -5.14 -3.55 2.44
N PHE A 80 -4.00 -4.04 1.98
CA PHE A 80 -3.22 -5.03 2.70
C PHE A 80 -2.52 -4.35 3.88
N VAL A 81 -2.63 -4.94 5.08
CA VAL A 81 -2.13 -4.34 6.32
C VAL A 81 -1.09 -5.24 6.95
N THR A 82 0.13 -4.71 7.09
CA THR A 82 1.20 -5.32 7.89
C THR A 82 1.24 -4.66 9.26
N LEU A 83 1.12 -5.46 10.31
CA LEU A 83 1.28 -5.01 11.70
C LEU A 83 2.73 -5.25 12.14
N HIS A 84 3.42 -4.21 12.60
CA HIS A 84 4.75 -4.31 13.19
C HIS A 84 4.69 -3.95 14.68
N ILE A 85 5.20 -4.85 15.54
CA ILE A 85 5.28 -4.65 17.00
C ILE A 85 6.68 -5.03 17.46
N ALA A 86 7.29 -4.17 18.27
CA ALA A 86 8.49 -4.49 19.05
C ALA A 86 8.09 -4.67 20.51
N GLN A 87 8.47 -5.78 21.12
CA GLN A 87 8.14 -6.09 22.51
C GLN A 87 9.27 -6.86 23.19
N THR A 88 9.33 -6.77 24.52
CA THR A 88 10.17 -7.63 25.35
C THR A 88 9.69 -9.08 25.31
N LEU A 89 10.50 -10.00 25.80
CA LEU A 89 10.15 -11.43 25.85
C LEU A 89 8.89 -11.71 26.69
N ASP A 90 8.63 -10.89 27.72
CA ASP A 90 7.42 -10.93 28.54
C ASP A 90 6.26 -10.10 27.95
N SER A 91 6.31 -9.79 26.65
CA SER A 91 5.24 -9.15 25.87
C SER A 91 4.91 -7.71 26.29
N ARG A 92 5.92 -6.93 26.70
CA ARG A 92 5.77 -5.51 27.00
C ARG A 92 6.33 -4.64 25.89
N ILE A 93 5.60 -3.58 25.55
CA ILE A 93 6.01 -2.57 24.56
C ILE A 93 6.66 -1.33 25.19
N ALA A 94 6.58 -1.22 26.51
CA ALA A 94 7.22 -0.18 27.33
C ALA A 94 7.39 -0.70 28.76
N ALA A 95 8.35 -0.14 29.49
CA ALA A 95 8.49 -0.32 30.93
C ALA A 95 7.33 0.38 31.68
N ALA A 96 7.17 0.06 32.97
CA ALA A 96 6.08 0.59 33.80
C ALA A 96 6.14 2.13 33.98
N ASP A 97 7.32 2.72 33.78
CA ASP A 97 7.55 4.16 33.79
C ASP A 97 7.31 4.84 32.42
N GLY A 98 6.90 4.06 31.40
CA GLY A 98 6.66 4.54 30.04
C GLY A 98 7.89 4.57 29.14
N THR A 99 9.08 4.19 29.62
CA THR A 99 10.27 4.12 28.78
C THR A 99 10.24 2.89 27.87
N SER A 100 10.51 3.07 26.58
CA SER A 100 10.44 2.00 25.55
C SER A 100 11.70 1.88 24.70
N GLN A 101 12.67 2.78 24.91
CA GLN A 101 13.90 2.84 24.13
C GLN A 101 15.10 2.29 24.94
N TRP A 102 15.84 1.27 24.47
CA TRP A 102 15.63 0.47 23.25
C TRP A 102 15.26 -0.96 23.63
N ILE A 103 14.04 -1.38 23.25
CA ILE A 103 13.62 -2.79 23.26
C ILE A 103 14.18 -3.54 22.03
N SER A 104 14.25 -2.88 20.88
CA SER A 104 14.77 -3.45 19.61
C SER A 104 16.28 -3.25 19.44
N SER A 105 16.94 -4.22 18.79
CA SER A 105 18.34 -4.10 18.38
C SER A 105 18.50 -3.23 17.11
N PRO A 106 19.71 -2.76 16.79
CA PRO A 106 20.00 -2.02 15.56
C PRO A 106 19.57 -2.75 14.28
N GLU A 107 19.74 -4.07 14.22
CA GLU A 107 19.36 -4.91 13.07
C GLU A 107 17.84 -4.91 12.87
N SER A 108 17.07 -4.98 13.97
CA SER A 108 15.60 -4.88 13.93
C SER A 108 15.13 -3.50 13.44
N LEU A 109 15.84 -2.43 13.80
CA LEU A 109 15.53 -1.09 13.31
C LEU A 109 15.85 -0.93 11.82
N ALA A 110 16.95 -1.52 11.35
CA ALA A 110 17.31 -1.54 9.94
C ALA A 110 16.27 -2.31 9.11
N ASP A 111 15.82 -3.48 9.59
CA ASP A 111 14.75 -4.26 8.95
C ASP A 111 13.44 -3.47 8.86
N ASN A 112 13.06 -2.75 9.93
CA ASN A 112 11.89 -1.88 9.92
C ASN A 112 12.00 -0.79 8.83
N HIS A 113 13.19 -0.19 8.67
CA HIS A 113 13.42 0.75 7.57
C HIS A 113 13.29 0.10 6.19
N GLY A 114 13.73 -1.16 6.05
CA GLY A 114 13.47 -2.00 4.88
C GLY A 114 11.98 -2.12 4.56
N LEU A 115 11.17 -2.50 5.56
CA LEU A 115 9.72 -2.62 5.40
C LEU A 115 9.05 -1.30 5.01
N ARG A 116 9.50 -0.17 5.56
CA ARG A 116 8.94 1.16 5.23
C ARG A 116 9.12 1.55 3.76
N ARG A 117 10.08 0.95 3.04
CA ARG A 117 10.28 1.17 1.60
C ARG A 117 9.28 0.39 0.74
N LEU A 118 8.68 -0.67 1.29
CA LEU A 118 7.78 -1.58 0.58
C LEU A 118 6.30 -1.26 0.78
N ILE A 119 5.98 -0.32 1.68
CA ILE A 119 4.60 0.03 2.03
C ILE A 119 4.24 1.42 1.51
N ASP A 120 3.00 1.59 1.08
CA ASP A 120 2.50 2.87 0.58
C ASP A 120 2.20 3.87 1.70
N ALA A 121 1.87 3.40 2.91
CA ALA A 121 1.48 4.24 4.02
C ALA A 121 1.84 3.65 5.39
N ILE A 122 2.18 4.52 6.36
CA ILE A 122 2.38 4.16 7.77
C ILE A 122 1.28 4.79 8.61
N LEU A 123 0.67 3.99 9.47
CA LEU A 123 -0.32 4.43 10.45
C LEU A 123 0.22 4.23 11.87
N VAL A 124 0.05 5.24 12.72
CA VAL A 124 0.37 5.17 14.16
C VAL A 124 -0.76 5.78 14.98
N GLY A 125 -0.85 5.38 16.25
CA GLY A 125 -1.77 5.99 17.20
C GLY A 125 -1.35 7.40 17.60
N THR A 126 -2.29 8.19 18.14
CA THR A 126 -2.03 9.55 18.65
C THR A 126 -0.94 9.56 19.70
N GLU A 127 -0.96 8.61 20.63
CA GLU A 127 0.00 8.58 21.74
C GLU A 127 1.42 8.34 21.26
N THR A 128 1.63 7.48 20.26
CA THR A 128 2.95 7.29 19.64
C THR A 128 3.49 8.61 19.08
N VAL A 129 2.65 9.44 18.47
CA VAL A 129 3.07 10.76 17.98
C VAL A 129 3.43 11.71 19.12
N LEU A 130 2.65 11.70 20.20
CA LEU A 130 2.85 12.60 21.34
C LEU A 130 4.05 12.20 22.21
N VAL A 131 4.26 10.90 22.42
CA VAL A 131 5.30 10.35 23.30
C VAL A 131 6.62 10.18 22.56
N ASP A 132 6.60 9.58 21.37
CA ASP A 132 7.84 9.22 20.67
C ASP A 132 8.26 10.24 19.60
N ASN A 133 7.35 11.13 19.18
CA ASN A 133 7.54 12.11 18.09
C ASN A 133 8.32 11.54 16.88
N PRO A 134 7.88 10.42 16.28
CA PRO A 134 8.65 9.72 15.28
C PRO A 134 8.59 10.44 13.92
N ARG A 135 9.70 10.44 13.19
CA ARG A 135 9.72 10.95 11.80
C ARG A 135 8.98 10.05 10.80
N LEU A 136 8.87 8.75 11.13
CA LEU A 136 8.25 7.70 10.33
C LEU A 136 8.77 7.65 8.87
N THR A 137 10.04 8.00 8.65
CA THR A 137 10.68 7.92 7.33
C THR A 137 11.29 6.56 7.07
N ALA A 138 11.38 6.21 5.78
CA ALA A 138 12.21 5.13 5.29
C ALA A 138 13.66 5.64 5.13
N ARG A 139 14.63 4.89 5.64
CA ARG A 139 16.05 5.25 5.60
C ARG A 139 16.89 4.12 5.02
N GLU A 140 17.97 4.50 4.37
CA GLU A 140 18.99 3.59 3.88
C GLU A 140 19.96 3.20 5.01
N GLU A 141 20.80 2.19 4.78
CA GLU A 141 21.78 1.71 5.78
C GLU A 141 22.77 2.80 6.21
N ASN A 142 23.05 3.77 5.33
CA ASN A 142 23.90 4.91 5.61
C ASN A 142 23.21 6.01 6.44
N GLY A 143 21.91 5.85 6.75
CA GLY A 143 21.10 6.80 7.52
C GLY A 143 20.37 7.87 6.70
N ASP A 144 20.61 7.93 5.39
CA ASP A 144 19.93 8.88 4.50
C ASP A 144 18.47 8.49 4.26
N GLU A 145 17.63 9.47 3.90
CA GLU A 145 16.25 9.19 3.53
C GLU A 145 16.18 8.49 2.16
N SER A 146 15.41 7.40 2.09
CA SER A 146 15.14 6.72 0.82
C SER A 146 14.44 7.66 -0.18
N PRO A 147 14.76 7.60 -1.49
CA PRO A 147 14.06 8.38 -2.51
C PRO A 147 12.55 8.12 -2.56
N SER A 148 12.14 6.89 -2.21
CA SER A 148 10.74 6.52 -2.05
C SER A 148 10.36 6.60 -0.57
N GLN A 149 9.39 7.44 -0.24
CA GLN A 149 8.87 7.60 1.12
C GLN A 149 7.42 7.14 1.20
N PRO A 150 7.06 6.39 2.26
CA PRO A 150 5.66 6.06 2.51
C PRO A 150 4.87 7.32 2.82
N LEU A 151 3.60 7.31 2.44
CA LEU A 151 2.65 8.29 2.92
C LEU A 151 2.59 8.20 4.44
N ARG A 152 2.52 9.36 5.07
CA ARG A 152 2.37 9.49 6.53
C ARG A 152 1.01 10.12 6.79
N PRO A 153 -0.09 9.37 6.52
CA PRO A 153 -1.41 9.84 6.85
C PRO A 153 -1.42 10.26 8.32
N SER A 154 -1.65 11.55 8.59
CA SER A 154 -1.90 12.08 9.93
C SER A 154 -3.29 11.66 10.42
N TRP A 155 -3.63 10.37 10.27
CA TRP A 155 -4.86 9.81 10.77
C TRP A 155 -4.63 9.36 12.21
N VAL A 156 -4.75 10.36 13.06
CA VAL A 156 -4.82 10.27 14.51
C VAL A 156 -6.10 9.49 14.87
N TYR A 157 -6.04 8.16 14.95
CA TYR A 157 -7.17 7.39 15.47
C TYR A 157 -7.22 7.55 16.99
N GLY A 158 -8.00 8.53 17.45
CA GLY A 158 -8.18 8.82 18.86
C GLY A 158 -9.39 9.72 19.10
N ARG A 159 -10.28 9.33 20.01
CA ARG A 159 -11.39 10.14 20.49
C ARG A 159 -10.82 11.46 21.07
N PHE A 160 -11.10 12.59 20.42
CA PHE A 160 -10.91 13.95 20.95
C PHE A 160 -9.58 14.22 21.70
N ARG A 161 -8.44 14.22 21.00
CA ARG A 161 -7.30 15.06 21.43
C ARG A 161 -6.69 15.74 20.21
N ARG A 162 -6.70 17.07 20.22
CA ARG A 162 -6.05 17.90 19.20
C ARG A 162 -4.57 17.53 19.15
N THR A 163 -4.08 17.16 17.97
CA THR A 163 -2.65 17.19 17.67
C THR A 163 -2.13 18.62 17.86
N PRO A 164 -0.93 18.82 18.45
CA PRO A 164 -0.28 20.12 18.42
C PRO A 164 -0.15 20.59 16.96
N PRO A 165 -0.28 21.90 16.66
CA PRO A 165 -0.04 22.42 15.32
C PRO A 165 1.36 21.99 14.83
N CYS A 166 1.50 21.72 13.52
CA CYS A 166 2.73 21.25 12.84
C CYS A 166 3.94 22.12 13.26
N GLY A 167 4.59 21.82 14.40
CA GLY A 167 5.57 22.69 15.06
C GLY A 167 6.94 22.06 15.30
N GLY A 168 7.13 20.80 14.91
CA GLY A 168 8.39 20.06 15.11
C GLY A 168 8.83 19.19 13.93
N LEU A 169 8.09 19.21 12.81
CA LEU A 169 8.44 18.47 11.60
C LEU A 169 9.36 19.34 10.72
N THR A 170 10.59 19.56 11.17
CA THR A 170 11.63 20.22 10.37
C THR A 170 12.17 19.26 9.33
N GLY A 171 11.46 19.17 8.21
CA GLY A 171 11.88 18.43 7.02
C GLY A 171 10.84 18.56 5.93
N SER A 172 11.08 19.47 4.98
CA SER A 172 10.31 19.73 3.76
C SER A 172 8.80 19.97 3.95
N SER A 173 8.33 21.13 3.50
CA SER A 173 6.97 21.68 3.54
C SER A 173 5.87 20.87 2.83
N SER A 174 6.06 19.57 2.60
CA SER A 174 5.12 18.67 1.91
C SER A 174 4.25 17.83 2.85
N ILE A 175 4.50 17.84 4.18
CA ILE A 175 3.86 16.93 5.14
C ILE A 175 2.42 17.33 5.53
N CYS A 176 2.06 18.61 5.47
CA CYS A 176 0.71 19.09 5.81
C CYS A 176 -0.06 19.50 4.51
N ARG A 177 -0.14 18.65 3.47
CA ARG A 177 -1.18 18.76 2.42
C ARG A 177 -2.36 17.86 2.80
N PRO A 178 -3.61 18.35 2.80
CA PRO A 178 -4.75 17.45 2.81
C PRO A 178 -4.63 16.56 1.56
N ALA A 179 -4.37 15.27 1.76
CA ALA A 179 -4.47 14.32 0.69
C ALA A 179 -5.94 14.23 0.31
N THR A 180 -6.33 14.89 -0.77
CA THR A 180 -7.60 14.62 -1.45
C THR A 180 -7.48 13.22 -2.04
N LEU A 181 -7.81 12.19 -1.26
CA LEU A 181 -8.10 10.88 -1.83
C LEU A 181 -9.27 11.06 -2.81
N PRO A 182 -9.27 10.40 -3.98
CA PRO A 182 -10.48 10.32 -4.79
C PRO A 182 -11.64 9.83 -3.91
N LYS A 183 -12.84 10.37 -4.14
CA LYS A 183 -14.09 10.25 -3.35
C LYS A 183 -14.54 8.83 -2.95
N LEU A 184 -13.78 7.78 -3.24
CA LEU A 184 -14.10 6.39 -2.91
C LEU A 184 -14.05 6.07 -1.40
N TRP A 185 -13.45 6.91 -0.56
CA TRP A 185 -13.23 6.59 0.85
C TRP A 185 -13.77 7.70 1.75
N SER A 186 -15.11 7.76 1.86
CA SER A 186 -15.77 8.52 2.93
C SER A 186 -16.26 7.54 4.00
N CYS A 187 -15.70 7.62 5.20
CA CYS A 187 -16.28 6.96 6.36
C CYS A 187 -17.45 7.84 6.85
N SER A 188 -18.66 7.53 6.37
CA SER A 188 -19.88 8.08 6.97
C SER A 188 -20.24 7.20 8.17
N SER A 189 -20.14 7.76 9.37
CA SER A 189 -20.50 7.08 10.61
C SER A 189 -22.02 6.78 10.64
N PRO A 190 -22.46 5.53 10.82
CA PRO A 190 -23.84 5.26 11.19
C PRO A 190 -24.03 5.58 12.67
N LYS A 191 -25.07 6.35 13.00
CA LYS A 191 -25.57 6.43 14.38
C LYS A 191 -25.94 5.02 14.85
N ALA A 192 -25.62 4.75 16.10
CA ALA A 192 -25.90 3.51 16.80
C ALA A 192 -27.38 3.08 16.67
N SER A 193 -27.62 2.04 15.89
CA SER A 193 -28.70 1.07 16.10
C SER A 193 -28.35 -0.17 15.29
N GLY A 194 -28.48 -1.34 15.90
CA GLY A 194 -28.02 -2.61 15.35
C GLY A 194 -28.67 -2.98 14.01
N THR A 195 -28.02 -3.93 13.36
CA THR A 195 -28.38 -4.65 12.12
C THR A 195 -27.82 -4.06 10.80
N SER A 196 -27.07 -4.92 10.09
CA SER A 196 -26.95 -5.00 8.62
C SER A 196 -25.93 -4.14 7.84
N TRP A 197 -24.86 -4.84 7.41
CA TRP A 197 -24.23 -4.92 6.07
C TRP A 197 -23.78 -3.65 5.29
N TRP A 198 -22.52 -3.73 4.83
CA TRP A 198 -21.92 -2.90 3.79
C TRP A 198 -22.81 -2.83 2.55
N LYS A 199 -23.32 -1.63 2.21
CA LYS A 199 -23.93 -1.35 0.91
C LYS A 199 -23.00 -0.44 0.11
N ALA A 200 -22.63 -0.87 -1.08
CA ALA A 200 -21.99 -0.02 -2.08
C ALA A 200 -22.99 1.05 -2.53
N ALA A 201 -22.55 2.32 -2.59
CA ALA A 201 -23.33 3.40 -3.17
C ALA A 201 -23.44 3.23 -4.70
N PRO A 202 -24.60 3.49 -5.32
CA PRO A 202 -24.73 3.44 -6.77
C PRO A 202 -24.02 4.64 -7.41
N ALA A 203 -23.35 4.38 -8.54
CA ALA A 203 -22.70 5.40 -9.35
C ALA A 203 -23.77 6.23 -10.10
N SER A 204 -23.64 7.56 -10.03
CA SER A 204 -24.29 8.54 -10.90
C SER A 204 -23.34 9.01 -11.97
#